data_AF-A0A535CFM6-F1
#
_entry.id   AF-A0A535CFM6-F1
#
_cell.length_a   1.000
_cell.length_b   1.000
_cell.length_c   1.000
_cell.angle_alpha   90.00
_cell.angle_beta   90.00
_cell.angle_gamma   90.00
#
_symmetry.space_group_name_H-M   'P 1'
#
loop_
_entity.id
_entity.type
_entity.pdbx_description
1 polymer ?
#
loop_
_entity_poly.entity_id
_entity_poly.type
_entity_poly.pdbx_seq_one_letter_code
_entity_poly.pdbx_strand_id
1 'polypeptide(L)'
;MSDARAKLYINTGVVTDKTDIYNILRPLLKQTVSYAYYRGNQVESSGTGWVERVVVDHPEIASYFTPLSICVNLDSFDYLQFDTTSEQLLVYTLVIGSERVVLEFAASAPRLGVDEGGGRPLPRNAEELARDLRFIQMELMMSPDASDGADEDEDA
;
A
#
# COMPACT_ATOMS: atom_id res chain seq x y z
N MET A 1 23.34 29.77 -20.86
CA MET A 1 22.62 28.96 -19.86
C MET A 1 21.27 28.65 -20.46
N SER A 2 20.91 27.37 -20.59
CA SER A 2 19.56 26.99 -21.05
C SER A 2 18.58 27.15 -19.90
N ASP A 3 17.44 27.81 -20.14
CA ASP A 3 16.37 27.99 -19.16
C ASP A 3 15.68 26.63 -18.91
N ALA A 4 16.21 25.87 -17.94
CA ALA A 4 15.80 24.51 -17.63
C ALA A 4 14.46 24.48 -16.88
N ARG A 5 13.38 24.82 -17.59
CA ARG A 5 12.02 24.78 -17.06
C ARG A 5 11.63 23.37 -16.67
N ALA A 6 10.98 23.24 -15.51
CA ALA A 6 10.34 22.01 -15.10
C ALA A 6 9.32 21.55 -16.15
N LYS A 7 9.19 20.24 -16.33
CA LYS A 7 8.19 19.65 -17.23
C LYS A 7 6.79 19.83 -16.63
N LEU A 8 5.82 20.11 -17.48
CA LEU A 8 4.41 20.16 -17.10
C LEU A 8 3.70 18.92 -17.65
N TYR A 9 3.07 18.16 -16.76
CA TYR A 9 2.26 16.99 -17.10
C TYR A 9 0.82 17.21 -16.63
N ILE A 10 -0.17 16.84 -17.45
CA ILE A 10 -1.59 17.02 -17.15
C ILE A 10 -2.34 15.79 -17.65
N ASN A 11 -2.87 14.97 -16.73
CA ASN A 11 -3.61 13.71 -16.96
C ASN A 11 -2.89 12.60 -17.73
N THR A 12 -1.89 12.91 -18.56
CA THR A 12 -1.10 11.94 -19.30
C THR A 12 0.35 12.41 -19.40
N GLY A 13 1.29 11.48 -19.50
CA GLY A 13 2.70 11.81 -19.63
C GLY A 13 3.63 10.61 -19.72
N VAL A 14 4.79 10.82 -20.36
CA VAL A 14 5.95 9.92 -20.31
C VAL A 14 7.06 10.60 -19.52
N VAL A 15 7.62 9.87 -18.56
CA VAL A 15 8.46 10.40 -17.49
C VAL A 15 9.68 9.51 -17.34
N THR A 16 10.86 10.09 -17.60
CA THR A 16 12.16 9.40 -17.59
C THR A 16 13.03 9.76 -16.39
N ASP A 17 12.69 10.85 -15.69
CA ASP A 17 13.44 11.33 -14.54
C ASP A 17 12.97 10.61 -13.27
N LYS A 18 13.89 10.01 -12.52
CA LYS A 18 13.54 9.20 -11.34
C LYS A 18 12.86 10.03 -10.24
N THR A 19 13.18 11.32 -10.12
CA THR A 19 12.56 12.24 -9.17
C THR A 19 11.12 12.57 -9.57
N ASP A 20 10.88 12.85 -10.85
CA ASP A 20 9.52 13.05 -11.38
C ASP A 20 8.68 11.78 -11.21
N ILE A 21 9.23 10.60 -11.57
CA ILE A 21 8.57 9.29 -11.41
C ILE A 21 8.20 9.03 -9.94
N TYR A 22 9.14 9.26 -9.01
CA TYR A 22 8.88 9.10 -7.57
C TYR A 22 7.74 10.01 -7.08
N ASN A 23 7.75 11.29 -7.48
CA ASN A 23 6.70 12.23 -7.09
C ASN A 23 5.32 11.85 -7.67
N ILE A 24 5.27 11.27 -8.87
CA ILE A 24 4.04 10.82 -9.53
C ILE A 24 3.50 9.52 -8.92
N LEU A 25 4.37 8.61 -8.46
CA LEU A 25 3.96 7.38 -7.76
C LEU A 25 3.71 7.59 -6.26
N ARG A 26 4.10 8.74 -5.70
CA ARG A 26 3.91 9.10 -4.29
C ARG A 26 2.46 8.92 -3.78
N PRO A 27 1.38 9.17 -4.54
CA PRO A 27 0.00 8.92 -4.09
C PRO A 27 -0.35 7.44 -3.95
N LEU A 28 0.45 6.52 -4.53
CA LEU A 28 0.26 5.08 -4.38
C LEU A 28 0.90 4.55 -3.09
N LEU A 29 1.86 5.27 -2.48
CA LEU A 29 2.51 4.85 -1.24
C LEU A 29 1.47 4.62 -0.13
N LYS A 30 1.57 3.47 0.54
CA LYS A 30 0.62 3.01 1.57
C LYS A 30 -0.83 2.96 1.06
N GLN A 31 -1.01 2.45 -0.16
CA GLN A 31 -2.33 2.12 -0.74
C GLN A 31 -2.30 0.72 -1.35
N THR A 32 -3.48 0.10 -1.46
CA THR A 32 -3.66 -1.14 -2.23
C THR A 32 -3.84 -0.78 -3.70
N VAL A 33 -3.04 -1.39 -4.57
CA VAL A 33 -3.14 -1.24 -6.03
C VAL A 33 -3.41 -2.60 -6.68
N SER A 34 -4.10 -2.58 -7.81
CA SER A 34 -4.09 -3.70 -8.76
C SER A 34 -2.80 -3.63 -9.55
N TYR A 35 -2.16 -4.77 -9.80
CA TYR A 35 -0.98 -4.88 -10.66
C TYR A 35 -1.20 -5.91 -11.74
N ALA A 36 -0.68 -5.64 -12.95
CA ALA A 36 -0.62 -6.58 -14.06
C ALA A 36 0.74 -6.49 -14.75
N TYR A 37 1.48 -7.59 -14.78
CA TYR A 37 2.77 -7.73 -15.44
C TYR A 37 2.58 -8.34 -16.83
N TYR A 38 3.08 -7.64 -17.84
CA TYR A 38 3.01 -8.02 -19.24
C TYR A 38 4.40 -8.28 -19.80
N ARG A 39 4.56 -9.43 -20.46
CA ARG A 39 5.68 -9.72 -21.36
C ARG A 39 5.19 -9.47 -22.78
N GLY A 40 5.60 -8.34 -23.38
CA GLY A 40 5.04 -7.83 -24.63
C GLY A 40 3.55 -7.52 -24.56
N ASN A 41 2.72 -8.44 -25.08
CA ASN A 41 1.27 -8.25 -25.22
C ASN A 41 0.42 -9.38 -24.60
N GLN A 42 0.99 -10.17 -23.69
CA GLN A 42 0.28 -11.11 -22.83
C GLN A 42 0.49 -10.75 -21.36
N VAL A 43 -0.53 -10.93 -20.53
CA VAL A 43 -0.42 -10.86 -19.07
C VAL A 43 0.14 -12.19 -18.57
N GLU A 44 1.29 -12.16 -17.91
CA GLU A 44 1.86 -13.38 -17.29
C GLU A 44 1.54 -13.48 -15.79
N SER A 45 1.26 -12.34 -15.14
CA SER A 45 0.80 -12.32 -13.75
C SER A 45 -0.03 -11.07 -13.47
N SER A 46 -1.05 -11.20 -12.62
CA SER A 46 -1.79 -10.07 -12.08
C SER A 46 -2.30 -10.36 -10.66
N GLY A 47 -2.64 -9.31 -9.93
CA GLY A 47 -3.15 -9.41 -8.57
C GLY A 47 -3.45 -8.04 -7.96
N THR A 48 -3.65 -8.01 -6.65
CA THR A 48 -3.69 -6.78 -5.85
C THR A 48 -2.66 -6.88 -4.74
N GLY A 49 -2.09 -5.75 -4.32
CA GLY A 49 -1.09 -5.72 -3.24
C GLY A 49 -0.88 -4.32 -2.68
N TRP A 50 -0.27 -4.23 -1.51
CA TRP A 50 -0.04 -2.98 -0.80
C TRP A 50 1.31 -2.36 -1.15
N VAL A 51 1.35 -1.12 -1.65
CA VAL A 51 2.60 -0.42 -1.96
C VAL A 51 3.28 0.03 -0.68
N GLU A 52 4.23 -0.77 -0.20
CA GLU A 52 4.96 -0.52 1.03
C GLU A 52 5.97 0.61 0.85
N ARG A 53 6.71 0.60 -0.27
CA ARG A 53 7.79 1.55 -0.56
C ARG A 53 8.04 1.70 -2.07
N VAL A 54 8.46 2.90 -2.45
CA VAL A 54 9.11 3.19 -3.74
C VAL A 54 10.56 3.56 -3.44
N VAL A 55 11.48 3.10 -4.27
CA VAL A 55 12.94 3.15 -4.05
C VAL A 55 13.62 3.76 -5.27
N VAL A 56 14.71 4.49 -5.05
CA VAL A 56 15.53 5.17 -6.07
C VAL A 56 16.96 5.29 -5.55
N ASP A 57 17.96 5.34 -6.43
CA ASP A 57 19.40 5.42 -6.10
C ASP A 57 19.92 4.23 -5.26
N HIS A 58 19.30 3.06 -5.40
CA HIS A 58 19.57 1.85 -4.62
C HIS A 58 19.48 0.58 -5.49
N PRO A 59 20.42 0.37 -6.45
CA PRO A 59 20.38 -0.74 -7.41
C PRO A 59 20.51 -2.13 -6.76
N GLU A 60 20.94 -2.23 -5.50
CA GLU A 60 20.98 -3.47 -4.73
C GLU A 60 19.60 -3.96 -4.25
N ILE A 61 18.55 -3.15 -4.36
CA ILE A 61 17.20 -3.48 -3.90
C ILE A 61 16.34 -3.92 -5.09
N ALA A 62 15.86 -5.17 -5.07
CA ALA A 62 14.98 -5.69 -6.11
C ALA A 62 13.57 -5.07 -6.04
N SER A 63 12.96 -4.83 -7.21
CA SER A 63 11.51 -4.65 -7.32
C SER A 63 10.78 -5.98 -7.08
N TYR A 64 9.71 -5.98 -6.30
CA TYR A 64 8.85 -7.15 -6.10
C TYR A 64 7.37 -6.78 -6.00
N PHE A 65 6.52 -7.66 -6.53
CA PHE A 65 5.06 -7.53 -6.51
C PHE A 65 4.46 -8.79 -5.89
N THR A 66 3.94 -8.68 -4.66
CA THR A 66 3.27 -9.78 -3.96
C THR A 66 1.91 -9.34 -3.44
N PRO A 67 1.00 -10.28 -3.12
CA PRO A 67 -0.31 -9.94 -2.55
C PRO A 67 -0.26 -9.24 -1.18
N LEU A 68 0.85 -9.35 -0.45
CA LEU A 68 1.02 -8.76 0.89
C LEU A 68 1.77 -7.42 0.85
N SER A 69 2.82 -7.32 0.04
CA SER A 69 3.66 -6.12 -0.09
C SER A 69 4.21 -5.98 -1.50
N ILE A 70 4.27 -4.73 -1.96
CA ILE A 70 4.86 -4.29 -3.23
C ILE A 70 5.98 -3.29 -2.90
N CYS A 71 7.17 -3.57 -3.42
CA CYS A 71 8.32 -2.66 -3.42
C CYS A 71 8.68 -2.36 -4.87
N VAL A 72 8.62 -1.08 -5.25
CA VAL A 72 8.97 -0.63 -6.61
C VAL A 72 10.32 0.08 -6.56
N ASN A 73 11.38 -0.51 -7.12
CA ASN A 73 12.63 0.19 -7.34
C ASN A 73 12.64 0.83 -8.73
N LEU A 74 12.71 2.15 -8.78
CA LEU A 74 12.71 2.94 -10.02
C LEU A 74 13.97 2.71 -10.86
N ASP A 75 15.05 2.22 -10.26
CA ASP A 75 16.26 1.81 -10.98
C ASP A 75 16.04 0.54 -11.84
N SER A 76 14.98 -0.23 -11.57
CA SER A 76 14.58 -1.40 -12.38
C SER A 76 13.88 -1.04 -13.71
N PHE A 77 13.49 0.21 -13.93
CA PHE A 77 12.62 0.63 -15.03
C PHE A 77 13.26 1.71 -15.91
N ASP A 78 12.97 1.71 -17.21
CA ASP A 78 13.43 2.75 -18.14
C ASP A 78 12.66 4.06 -17.93
N TYR A 79 11.32 3.97 -17.91
CA TYR A 79 10.42 5.11 -17.78
C TYR A 79 9.07 4.70 -17.17
N LEU A 80 8.35 5.70 -16.67
CA LEU A 80 6.92 5.64 -16.35
C LEU A 80 6.13 6.32 -17.48
N GLN A 81 5.11 5.65 -17.99
CA GLN A 81 3.96 6.33 -18.62
C GLN A 81 2.82 6.37 -17.60
N PHE A 82 2.07 7.46 -17.54
CA PHE A 82 0.79 7.49 -16.82
C PHE A 82 -0.31 8.11 -17.68
N ASP A 83 -1.56 7.73 -17.41
CA ASP A 83 -2.74 8.18 -18.14
C ASP A 83 -3.98 8.20 -17.22
N THR A 84 -4.90 9.15 -17.43
CA THR A 84 -6.17 9.25 -16.69
C THR A 84 -7.31 8.74 -17.55
N THR A 85 -7.99 7.68 -17.12
CA THR A 85 -9.12 7.09 -17.85
C THR A 85 -10.32 8.05 -17.90
N SER A 86 -11.30 7.72 -18.75
CA SER A 86 -12.61 8.39 -18.82
C SER A 86 -13.35 8.45 -17.47
N GLU A 87 -13.01 7.57 -16.52
CA GLU A 87 -13.58 7.49 -15.17
C GLU A 87 -12.75 8.26 -14.12
N GLN A 88 -11.78 9.07 -14.57
CA GLN A 88 -10.85 9.85 -13.74
C GLN A 88 -9.91 8.99 -12.86
N LEU A 89 -9.72 7.71 -13.21
CA LEU A 89 -8.76 6.83 -12.56
C LEU A 89 -7.39 6.96 -13.22
N LEU A 90 -6.33 7.04 -12.40
CA LEU A 90 -4.95 7.07 -12.89
C LEU A 90 -4.39 5.65 -13.06
N VAL A 91 -3.89 5.38 -14.27
CA VAL A 91 -3.20 4.15 -14.67
C VAL A 91 -1.73 4.46 -14.85
N TYR A 92 -0.87 3.66 -14.22
CA TYR A 92 0.59 3.87 -14.19
C TYR A 92 1.28 2.68 -14.86
N THR A 93 1.88 2.88 -16.02
CA THR A 93 2.61 1.85 -16.77
C THR A 93 4.12 2.06 -16.63
N LEU A 94 4.74 1.24 -15.80
CA LEU A 94 6.20 1.16 -15.62
C LEU A 94 6.79 0.21 -16.68
N VAL A 95 7.83 0.62 -17.41
CA VAL A 95 8.37 -0.13 -18.55
C VAL A 95 9.82 -0.57 -18.31
N ILE A 96 10.14 -1.81 -18.72
CA ILE A 96 11.48 -2.41 -18.72
C ILE A 96 11.72 -3.06 -20.10
N GLY A 97 12.31 -2.33 -21.05
CA GLY A 97 12.59 -2.80 -22.41
C GLY A 97 11.32 -3.25 -23.17
N SER A 98 11.07 -4.57 -23.20
CA SER A 98 9.90 -5.21 -23.84
C SER A 98 8.83 -5.69 -22.84
N GLU A 99 9.05 -5.46 -21.54
CA GLU A 99 8.17 -5.84 -20.44
C GLU A 99 7.59 -4.59 -19.78
N ARG A 100 6.43 -4.72 -19.12
CA ARG A 100 5.80 -3.61 -18.40
C ARG A 100 4.95 -4.09 -17.22
N VAL A 101 4.91 -3.29 -16.16
CA VAL A 101 3.98 -3.45 -15.05
C VAL A 101 2.98 -2.30 -15.12
N VAL A 102 1.71 -2.64 -15.28
CA VAL A 102 0.59 -1.69 -15.15
C VAL A 102 0.11 -1.73 -13.70
N LEU A 103 -0.03 -0.55 -13.09
CA LEU A 103 -0.57 -0.35 -11.74
C LEU A 103 -1.82 0.53 -11.83
N GLU A 104 -2.90 0.10 -11.16
CA GLU A 104 -4.19 0.78 -11.15
C GLU A 104 -4.68 0.94 -9.72
N PHE A 105 -5.32 2.06 -9.40
CA PHE A 105 -5.78 2.33 -8.03
C PHE A 105 -6.97 1.43 -7.66
N ALA A 106 -6.78 0.50 -6.72
CA ALA A 106 -7.80 -0.48 -6.35
C ALA A 106 -8.83 0.14 -5.37
N ALA A 107 -9.63 1.10 -5.86
CA ALA A 107 -10.58 1.89 -5.07
C ALA A 107 -11.61 1.07 -4.26
N SER A 108 -11.84 -0.18 -4.65
CA SER A 108 -12.76 -1.12 -4.00
C SER A 108 -12.07 -2.27 -3.24
N ALA A 109 -10.74 -2.28 -3.11
CA ALA A 109 -10.04 -3.32 -2.37
C ALA A 109 -10.29 -3.17 -0.85
N PRO A 110 -10.63 -4.25 -0.12
CA PRO A 110 -10.75 -4.20 1.33
C PRO A 110 -9.38 -3.89 1.94
N ARG A 111 -9.30 -2.80 2.73
CA ARG A 111 -8.06 -2.36 3.38
C ARG A 111 -7.64 -3.36 4.45
N LEU A 112 -6.67 -4.21 4.13
CA LEU A 112 -6.05 -5.12 5.09
C LEU A 112 -5.07 -4.36 5.98
N GLY A 113 -5.53 -3.97 7.17
CA GLY A 113 -4.66 -3.66 8.31
C GLY A 113 -3.94 -2.31 8.29
N VAL A 114 -4.69 -1.23 8.54
CA VAL A 114 -4.16 -0.10 9.32
C VAL A 114 -5.12 0.14 10.48
N ASP A 115 -4.71 -0.25 11.68
CA ASP A 115 -5.46 0.07 12.92
C ASP A 115 -5.03 1.45 13.43
N GLU A 116 -5.56 2.49 12.79
CA GLU A 116 -5.59 3.85 13.34
C GLU A 116 -6.98 4.44 13.12
N GLY A 117 -7.73 4.67 14.21
CA GLY A 117 -8.80 5.67 14.24
C GLY A 117 -10.11 5.35 13.50
N GLY A 118 -10.81 4.27 13.89
CA GLY A 118 -12.28 4.21 13.93
C GLY A 118 -13.08 4.74 12.72
N GLY A 119 -13.17 3.95 11.64
CA GLY A 119 -13.89 4.33 10.40
C GLY A 119 -15.02 3.39 9.94
N ARG A 120 -15.44 2.39 10.75
CA ARG A 120 -16.59 1.53 10.39
C ARG A 120 -17.88 2.37 10.54
N PRO A 121 -18.73 2.49 9.49
CA PRO A 121 -19.94 3.30 9.60
C PRO A 121 -20.85 2.75 10.70
N LEU A 122 -21.33 3.64 11.58
CA LEU A 122 -22.20 3.27 12.70
C LEU A 122 -23.45 2.53 12.18
N PRO A 123 -23.83 1.38 12.78
CA PRO A 123 -25.00 0.63 12.35
C PRO A 123 -26.24 1.50 12.46
N ARG A 124 -27.04 1.56 11.39
CA ARG A 124 -28.13 2.55 11.29
C ARG A 124 -29.36 2.15 12.11
N ASN A 125 -29.50 0.86 12.43
CA ASN A 125 -30.64 0.31 13.14
C ASN A 125 -30.21 -0.71 14.22
N ALA A 126 -31.01 -0.85 15.27
CA ALA A 126 -30.73 -1.77 16.39
C ALA A 126 -30.62 -3.25 15.97
N GLU A 127 -31.31 -3.65 14.89
CA GLU A 127 -31.26 -5.01 14.34
C GLU A 127 -29.90 -5.36 13.70
N GLU A 128 -29.16 -4.37 13.19
CA GLU A 128 -27.80 -4.57 12.68
C GLU A 128 -26.83 -4.79 13.84
N LEU A 129 -26.95 -3.97 14.89
CA LEU A 129 -26.15 -4.08 16.12
C LEU A 129 -26.32 -5.45 16.78
N ALA A 130 -27.55 -5.96 16.86
CA ALA A 130 -27.85 -7.28 17.44
C ALA A 130 -27.24 -8.47 16.67
N ARG A 131 -26.87 -8.31 15.39
CA ARG A 131 -26.23 -9.38 14.58
C ARG A 131 -24.72 -9.45 14.73
N ASP A 132 -24.06 -8.32 15.00
CA ASP A 132 -22.61 -8.23 15.19
C ASP A 132 -22.19 -8.72 16.61
N LEU A 133 -23.08 -8.61 17.59
CA LEU A 133 -22.87 -8.97 19.01
C LEU A 133 -22.85 -10.48 19.33
N ARG A 134 -22.30 -11.32 18.45
CA ARG A 134 -21.95 -12.71 18.79
C ARG A 134 -20.57 -12.75 19.46
N PHE A 135 -20.55 -12.29 20.70
CA PHE A 135 -19.35 -12.14 21.53
C PHE A 135 -18.48 -13.40 21.55
N ILE A 136 -17.20 -13.25 21.23
CA ILE A 136 -16.16 -14.19 21.66
C ILE A 136 -15.70 -13.74 23.04
N GLN A 137 -16.25 -14.38 24.08
CA GLN A 137 -15.86 -14.17 25.47
C GLN A 137 -14.48 -14.81 25.72
N MET A 138 -13.42 -14.00 25.63
CA MET A 138 -12.06 -14.41 26.03
C MET A 138 -11.85 -14.08 27.51
N GLU A 139 -12.11 -15.05 28.38
CA GLU A 139 -11.72 -14.98 29.79
C GLU A 139 -10.20 -15.16 29.92
N LEU A 140 -9.53 -14.10 30.36
CA LEU A 140 -8.09 -14.07 30.56
C LEU A 140 -7.75 -14.74 31.90
N MET A 141 -7.23 -15.97 31.87
CA MET A 141 -6.67 -16.61 33.07
C MET A 141 -5.41 -15.87 33.54
N MET A 142 -5.59 -15.02 34.55
CA MET A 142 -4.50 -14.51 35.38
C MET A 142 -4.09 -15.59 36.38
N SER A 143 -2.87 -16.11 36.27
CA SER A 143 -2.26 -17.01 37.25
C SER A 143 -1.12 -16.30 37.98
N PRO A 144 -1.36 -15.65 39.13
CA PRO A 144 -0.30 -15.09 39.96
C PRO A 144 0.22 -16.14 40.95
N ASP A 145 1.47 -16.56 40.81
CA ASP A 145 2.23 -17.28 41.84
C ASP A 145 3.71 -16.85 41.79
N ALA A 146 4.39 -16.92 42.94
CA ALA A 146 5.82 -16.69 43.18
C ALA A 146 6.45 -15.33 42.78
N SER A 147 6.37 -14.35 43.69
CA SER A 147 7.43 -13.36 44.07
C SER A 147 6.88 -12.55 45.27
N ASP A 148 7.08 -12.91 46.54
CA ASP A 148 8.33 -13.08 47.34
C ASP A 148 8.96 -11.75 47.81
N GLY A 149 9.14 -11.62 49.14
CA GLY A 149 9.99 -10.61 49.79
C GLY A 149 9.32 -9.43 50.53
N ALA A 150 9.55 -9.36 51.86
CA ALA A 150 9.58 -8.18 52.75
C ALA A 150 8.30 -7.32 52.99
N ASP A 151 8.03 -6.77 54.18
CA ASP A 151 8.52 -7.00 55.57
C ASP A 151 7.51 -6.36 56.58
N GLU A 152 7.67 -6.66 57.89
CA GLU A 152 7.36 -5.92 59.16
C GLU A 152 6.34 -4.72 59.14
N ASP A 153 5.43 -4.49 60.11
CA ASP A 153 5.16 -5.05 61.47
C ASP A 153 3.59 -5.11 61.69
N GLU A 154 2.87 -5.01 62.82
CA GLU A 154 3.05 -4.66 64.26
C GLU A 154 1.96 -5.41 65.10
N ASP A 155 2.11 -5.56 66.43
CA ASP A 155 1.13 -6.20 67.37
C ASP A 155 0.07 -5.21 67.94
N ALA A 156 -1.22 -5.62 68.02
CA ALA A 156 -2.24 -5.07 68.96
C ALA A 156 -3.50 -5.95 69.12
#